data_AF-A0A562C247-F1
#
_entry.id   AF-A0A562C247-F1
#
_cell.length_a   1.000
_cell.length_b   1.000
_cell.length_c   1.000
_cell.angle_alpha   90.00
_cell.angle_beta   90.00
_cell.angle_gamma   90.00
#
_symmetry.space_group_name_H-M   'P 1'
#
loop_
_entity.id
_entity.type
_entity.pdbx_description
1 polymer ?
#
loop_
_entity_poly.entity_id
_entity_poly.type
_entity_poly.pdbx_seq_one_letter_code
_entity_poly.pdbx_strand_id
1 'polypeptide(L)'
;MSLALVAPGTPAHPEPSAERAAARHPWLGYYPAVGVKCTYEVRDFIGDEVDTEWSRVAEKTSRRIVIRSSEGPSRYTLLRGGKVGLRETTSDREDGYSYRMVMRMTYPSPSGMRRGLAEKGTLTLSMTLPAREARVLLKSGRTMTTKATFRIKGLGQRQIPLADDDRTQVRAVGMKLAFASMTISNVKKRYVAAFKSEFRPTLKSFNRTSWIAPRRGVVLLKALDDDGLEETTRQIGCR
;
A
#
# COMPACT_ATOMS: atom_id res chain seq x y z
N MET A 1 -45.48 -42.57 17.38
CA MET A 1 -44.26 -41.77 17.62
C MET A 1 -43.31 -42.03 16.45
N SER A 2 -43.17 -41.08 15.53
CA SER A 2 -42.30 -41.22 14.35
C SER A 2 -41.03 -40.39 14.55
N LEU A 3 -39.89 -41.07 14.67
CA LEU A 3 -38.56 -40.45 14.63
C LEU A 3 -38.24 -40.09 13.17
N ALA A 4 -38.15 -38.79 12.88
CA ALA A 4 -37.67 -38.31 11.60
C ALA A 4 -36.13 -38.38 11.57
N LEU A 5 -35.60 -39.14 10.60
CA LEU A 5 -34.19 -39.13 10.23
C LEU A 5 -33.79 -37.72 9.75
N VAL A 6 -32.85 -37.08 10.45
CA VAL A 6 -32.20 -35.85 9.98
C VAL A 6 -31.13 -36.26 8.97
N ALA A 7 -31.34 -35.90 7.69
CA ALA A 7 -30.33 -36.08 6.65
C ALA A 7 -29.10 -35.18 6.94
N PRO A 8 -27.87 -35.66 6.73
CA PRO A 8 -26.68 -34.84 6.92
C PRO A 8 -26.66 -33.69 5.91
N GLY A 9 -26.54 -32.47 6.42
CA GLY A 9 -26.43 -31.26 5.61
C GLY A 9 -25.26 -31.36 4.63
N THR A 10 -25.56 -31.31 3.34
CA THR A 10 -24.57 -31.07 2.28
C THR A 10 -23.71 -29.86 2.64
N PRO A 11 -22.37 -29.95 2.58
CA PRO A 11 -21.52 -28.80 2.81
C PRO A 11 -21.88 -27.72 1.80
N ALA A 12 -22.16 -26.50 2.28
CA ALA A 12 -22.47 -25.37 1.44
C ALA A 12 -21.34 -25.15 0.43
N HIS A 13 -21.58 -25.48 -0.84
CA HIS A 13 -20.70 -25.10 -1.93
C HIS A 13 -20.58 -23.57 -1.93
N PRO A 14 -19.38 -22.98 -1.96
CA PRO A 14 -19.24 -21.54 -2.10
C PRO A 14 -19.95 -21.10 -3.38
N GLU A 15 -20.74 -20.02 -3.29
CA GLU A 15 -21.51 -19.54 -4.43
C GLU A 15 -20.61 -19.35 -5.68
N PRO A 16 -21.07 -19.75 -6.88
CA PRO A 16 -20.34 -19.56 -8.14
C PRO A 16 -19.91 -18.11 -8.41
N SER A 17 -20.56 -17.13 -7.75
CA SER A 17 -20.27 -15.71 -7.81
C SER A 17 -18.92 -15.36 -7.15
N ALA A 18 -18.60 -15.98 -6.01
CA ALA A 18 -17.40 -15.71 -5.21
C ALA A 18 -16.15 -16.32 -5.85
N GLU A 19 -16.25 -17.54 -6.36
CA GLU A 19 -15.17 -18.21 -7.10
C GLU A 19 -14.84 -17.48 -8.40
N ARG A 20 -15.86 -17.06 -9.17
CA ARG A 20 -15.67 -16.24 -10.38
C ARG A 20 -15.08 -14.88 -10.06
N ALA A 21 -15.48 -14.24 -8.96
CA ALA A 21 -14.91 -12.97 -8.52
C ALA A 21 -13.45 -13.12 -8.09
N ALA A 22 -13.10 -14.18 -7.36
CA ALA A 22 -11.73 -14.49 -6.95
C ALA A 22 -10.83 -14.82 -8.16
N ALA A 23 -11.34 -15.52 -9.17
CA ALA A 23 -10.63 -15.79 -10.41
C ALA A 23 -10.34 -14.51 -11.21
N ARG A 24 -11.28 -13.56 -11.25
CA ARG A 24 -11.11 -12.26 -11.93
C ARG A 24 -10.23 -11.29 -11.14
N HIS A 25 -10.29 -11.36 -9.81
CA HIS A 25 -9.61 -10.46 -8.90
C HIS A 25 -8.87 -11.25 -7.80
N PRO A 26 -7.72 -11.84 -8.13
CA PRO A 26 -6.93 -12.68 -7.21
C PRO A 26 -6.48 -11.93 -5.95
N TRP A 27 -6.39 -10.60 -6.00
CA TRP A 27 -6.13 -9.78 -4.82
C TRP A 27 -7.16 -9.97 -3.71
N LEU A 28 -8.41 -10.36 -4.01
CA LEU A 28 -9.38 -10.71 -2.98
C LEU A 28 -8.86 -11.82 -2.06
N GLY A 29 -8.16 -12.82 -2.59
CA GLY A 29 -7.57 -13.91 -1.77
C GLY A 29 -6.41 -13.46 -0.87
N TYR A 30 -5.91 -12.24 -1.05
CA TYR A 30 -4.83 -11.68 -0.25
C TYR A 30 -5.32 -10.95 1.00
N TYR A 31 -6.59 -10.56 1.08
CA TYR A 31 -7.14 -9.89 2.25
C TYR A 31 -7.99 -10.84 3.09
N PRO A 32 -8.06 -10.66 4.43
CA PRO A 32 -9.02 -11.35 5.29
C PRO A 32 -10.48 -11.18 4.83
N ALA A 33 -11.38 -11.91 5.48
CA ALA A 33 -12.81 -11.73 5.30
C ALA A 33 -13.25 -10.35 5.84
N VAL A 34 -14.41 -9.86 5.37
CA VAL A 34 -14.99 -8.61 5.88
C VAL A 34 -15.26 -8.77 7.38
N GLY A 35 -14.97 -7.73 8.14
CA GLY A 35 -15.22 -7.68 9.58
C GLY A 35 -14.05 -8.18 10.43
N VAL A 36 -13.15 -9.01 9.89
CA VAL A 36 -11.97 -9.53 10.61
C VAL A 36 -11.02 -8.38 10.93
N LYS A 37 -10.71 -8.21 12.22
CA LYS A 37 -9.70 -7.29 12.73
C LYS A 37 -8.42 -8.06 13.00
N CYS A 38 -7.34 -7.65 12.35
CA CYS A 38 -6.01 -8.15 12.59
C CYS A 38 -5.19 -7.14 13.39
N THR A 39 -4.39 -7.62 14.33
CA THR A 39 -3.43 -6.83 15.11
C THR A 39 -2.02 -7.25 14.73
N TYR A 40 -1.12 -6.28 14.68
CA TYR A 40 0.25 -6.45 14.23
C TYR A 40 1.21 -5.76 15.18
N GLU A 41 2.40 -6.32 15.30
CA GLU A 41 3.60 -5.64 15.81
C GLU A 41 4.45 -5.26 14.61
N VAL A 42 4.76 -3.98 14.50
CA VAL A 42 5.68 -3.42 13.49
C VAL A 42 6.94 -3.02 14.21
N ARG A 43 8.08 -3.53 13.74
CA ARG A 43 9.40 -3.08 14.20
C ARG A 43 10.03 -2.27 13.08
N ASP A 44 10.32 -1.02 13.39
CA ASP A 44 10.81 -0.01 12.45
C ASP A 44 12.31 -0.12 12.18
N PHE A 45 12.76 0.51 11.08
CA PHE A 45 14.09 0.38 10.48
C PHE A 45 15.29 0.80 11.37
N ILE A 46 15.06 1.60 12.43
CA ILE A 46 16.13 2.33 13.14
C ILE A 46 16.15 2.04 14.66
N GLY A 47 15.22 1.24 15.21
CA GLY A 47 15.17 1.00 16.66
C GLY A 47 14.52 -0.31 17.09
N ASP A 48 14.71 -0.65 18.37
CA ASP A 48 14.02 -1.75 19.07
C ASP A 48 12.54 -1.41 19.36
N GLU A 49 12.05 -0.27 18.89
CA GLU A 49 10.67 0.17 19.09
C GLU A 49 9.71 -0.75 18.33
N VAL A 50 8.70 -1.21 19.06
CA VAL A 50 7.68 -2.11 18.55
C VAL A 50 6.35 -1.39 18.67
N ASP A 51 5.80 -1.02 17.53
CA ASP A 51 4.49 -0.41 17.45
C ASP A 51 3.40 -1.46 17.28
N THR A 52 2.30 -1.29 18.01
CA THR A 52 1.12 -2.14 17.83
C THR A 52 0.11 -1.48 16.90
N GLU A 53 -0.03 -2.04 15.71
CA GLU A 53 -1.01 -1.61 14.72
C GLU A 53 -2.21 -2.54 14.64
N TRP A 54 -3.30 -2.04 14.05
CA TRP A 54 -4.43 -2.89 13.69
C TRP A 54 -4.97 -2.54 12.32
N SER A 55 -5.55 -3.53 11.66
CA SER A 55 -6.30 -3.35 10.42
C SER A 55 -7.60 -4.16 10.45
N ARG A 56 -8.64 -3.68 9.78
CA ARG A 56 -9.92 -4.36 9.63
C ARG A 56 -10.42 -4.17 8.20
N VAL A 57 -10.75 -5.27 7.53
CA VAL A 57 -11.40 -5.19 6.22
C VAL A 57 -12.85 -4.76 6.43
N ALA A 58 -13.14 -3.50 6.16
CA ALA A 58 -14.48 -2.92 6.30
C ALA A 58 -15.39 -3.27 5.12
N GLU A 59 -14.81 -3.43 3.93
CA GLU A 59 -15.56 -3.81 2.73
C GLU A 59 -14.70 -4.64 1.79
N LYS A 60 -15.32 -5.64 1.15
CA LYS A 60 -14.71 -6.45 0.10
C LYS A 60 -15.76 -6.79 -0.94
N THR A 61 -15.66 -6.19 -2.12
CA THR A 61 -16.56 -6.43 -3.25
C THR A 61 -15.76 -6.83 -4.48
N SER A 62 -16.45 -7.20 -5.57
CA SER A 62 -15.81 -7.45 -6.86
C SER A 62 -15.13 -6.22 -7.48
N ARG A 63 -15.33 -5.01 -6.91
CA ARG A 63 -14.79 -3.74 -7.44
C ARG A 63 -13.81 -3.05 -6.51
N ARG A 64 -13.88 -3.26 -5.20
CA ARG A 64 -13.03 -2.56 -4.23
C ARG A 64 -12.85 -3.31 -2.93
N ILE A 65 -11.80 -2.95 -2.21
CA ILE A 65 -11.52 -3.38 -0.85
C ILE A 65 -11.29 -2.11 -0.02
N VAL A 66 -11.92 -2.01 1.14
CA VAL A 66 -11.74 -0.90 2.08
C VAL A 66 -11.19 -1.47 3.38
N ILE A 67 -10.09 -0.91 3.84
CA ILE A 67 -9.44 -1.27 5.10
C ILE A 67 -9.49 -0.07 6.02
N ARG A 68 -9.83 -0.30 7.28
CA ARG A 68 -9.66 0.67 8.37
C ARG A 68 -8.45 0.21 9.17
N SER A 69 -7.48 1.08 9.39
CA SER A 69 -6.33 0.80 10.26
C SER A 69 -6.19 1.88 11.34
N SER A 70 -5.20 1.68 12.23
CA SER A 70 -4.69 2.70 13.17
C SER A 70 -4.37 4.02 12.47
N GLU A 71 -3.82 3.97 11.26
CA GLU A 71 -3.44 5.15 10.47
C GLU A 71 -4.61 5.77 9.66
N GLY A 72 -5.78 5.12 9.65
CA GLY A 72 -6.97 5.59 8.95
C GLY A 72 -7.47 4.67 7.83
N PRO A 73 -8.36 5.17 6.95
CA PRO A 73 -8.95 4.34 5.91
C PRO A 73 -8.10 4.25 4.63
N SER A 74 -7.79 3.03 4.19
CA SER A 74 -7.20 2.76 2.86
C SER A 74 -8.26 2.20 1.91
N ARG A 75 -8.30 2.74 0.68
CA ARG A 75 -9.21 2.28 -0.39
C ARG A 75 -8.45 1.68 -1.56
N TYR A 76 -8.71 0.42 -1.82
CA TYR A 76 -8.17 -0.34 -2.93
C TYR A 76 -9.25 -0.57 -3.98
N THR A 77 -8.95 -0.29 -5.24
CA THR A 77 -9.86 -0.51 -6.38
C THR A 77 -9.36 -1.72 -7.17
N LEU A 78 -10.24 -2.68 -7.41
CA LEU A 78 -9.93 -3.85 -8.23
C LEU A 78 -10.05 -3.46 -9.71
N LEU A 79 -8.98 -3.68 -10.45
CA LEU A 79 -8.85 -3.23 -11.84
C LEU A 79 -8.84 -4.43 -12.80
N ARG A 80 -9.04 -4.14 -14.09
CA ARG A 80 -8.95 -5.15 -15.15
C ARG A 80 -7.58 -5.83 -15.15
N GLY A 81 -7.56 -7.09 -15.59
CA GLY A 81 -6.34 -7.92 -15.59
C GLY A 81 -5.91 -8.38 -14.19
N GLY A 82 -6.81 -8.31 -13.20
CA GLY A 82 -6.54 -8.74 -11.83
C GLY A 82 -5.59 -7.82 -11.05
N LYS A 83 -5.37 -6.58 -11.52
CA LYS A 83 -4.55 -5.56 -10.84
C LYS A 83 -5.33 -4.92 -9.67
N VAL A 84 -4.63 -4.22 -8.79
CA VAL A 84 -5.26 -3.42 -7.73
C VAL A 84 -4.67 -2.02 -7.67
N GLY A 85 -5.53 -1.00 -7.64
CA GLY A 85 -5.14 0.39 -7.49
C GLY A 85 -5.32 0.88 -6.06
N LEU A 86 -4.37 1.65 -5.54
CA LEU A 86 -4.46 2.34 -4.26
C LEU A 86 -4.54 3.85 -4.52
N ARG A 87 -5.44 4.52 -3.81
CA ARG A 87 -5.49 5.98 -3.79
C ARG A 87 -5.52 6.47 -2.36
N GLU A 88 -4.53 7.27 -2.01
CA GLU A 88 -4.44 7.95 -0.72
C GLU A 88 -4.41 9.45 -0.95
N THR A 89 -4.94 10.18 0.02
CA THR A 89 -4.94 11.63 -0.01
C THR A 89 -4.75 12.14 1.40
N THR A 90 -3.70 12.92 1.58
CA THR A 90 -3.36 13.57 2.85
C THR A 90 -3.28 15.06 2.58
N SER A 91 -3.77 15.86 3.50
CA SER A 91 -3.67 17.31 3.42
C SER A 91 -3.48 17.86 4.81
N ASP A 92 -2.68 18.90 4.89
CA ASP A 92 -2.38 19.56 6.15
C ASP A 92 -2.18 21.06 5.93
N ARG A 93 -2.18 21.82 7.02
CA ARG A 93 -2.01 23.25 7.03
C ARG A 93 -1.31 23.68 8.31
N GLU A 94 -0.16 24.34 8.15
CA GLU A 94 0.66 24.82 9.25
C GLU A 94 1.26 26.18 8.86
N ASP A 95 1.20 27.17 9.75
CA ASP A 95 1.85 28.49 9.60
C ASP A 95 1.67 29.19 8.23
N GLY A 96 0.45 29.09 7.67
CA GLY A 96 0.12 29.70 6.37
C GLY A 96 0.64 28.92 5.15
N TYR A 97 1.36 27.83 5.37
CA TYR A 97 1.56 26.77 4.40
C TYR A 97 0.33 25.85 4.39
N SER A 98 0.00 25.35 3.21
CA SER A 98 -0.88 24.19 3.11
C SER A 98 -0.33 23.22 2.10
N TYR A 99 -0.48 21.94 2.35
CA TYR A 99 -0.15 20.94 1.35
C TYR A 99 -1.30 19.98 1.13
N ARG A 100 -1.30 19.40 -0.06
CA ARG A 100 -2.15 18.29 -0.44
C ARG A 100 -1.32 17.29 -1.21
N MET A 101 -1.20 16.10 -0.63
CA MET A 101 -0.58 14.95 -1.25
C MET A 101 -1.66 14.02 -1.78
N VAL A 102 -1.54 13.60 -3.04
CA VAL A 102 -2.38 12.57 -3.64
C VAL A 102 -1.48 11.47 -4.19
N MET A 103 -1.59 10.29 -3.59
CA MET A 103 -0.88 9.10 -4.05
C MET A 103 -1.82 8.23 -4.88
N ARG A 104 -1.35 7.74 -6.02
CA ARG A 104 -2.05 6.80 -6.89
C ARG A 104 -1.08 5.72 -7.30
N MET A 105 -1.23 4.53 -6.75
CA MET A 105 -0.40 3.37 -7.07
C MET A 105 -1.24 2.33 -7.80
N THR A 106 -0.66 1.63 -8.77
CA THR A 106 -1.26 0.43 -9.37
C THR A 106 -0.29 -0.73 -9.17
N TYR A 107 -0.77 -1.78 -8.51
CA TYR A 107 -0.01 -3.00 -8.30
C TYR A 107 -0.39 -4.03 -9.36
N PRO A 108 0.59 -4.76 -9.94
CA PRO A 108 0.31 -5.89 -10.83
C PRO A 108 -0.63 -6.92 -10.16
N SER A 109 -1.24 -7.81 -10.93
CA SER A 109 -1.90 -8.99 -10.34
C SER A 109 -0.88 -9.87 -9.62
N PRO A 110 -1.25 -10.72 -8.64
CA PRO A 110 -0.30 -11.61 -7.99
C PRO A 110 0.43 -12.55 -8.96
N SER A 111 -0.21 -12.97 -10.05
CA SER A 111 0.45 -13.72 -11.13
C SER A 111 1.41 -12.84 -11.93
N GLY A 112 1.07 -11.58 -12.18
CA GLY A 112 1.98 -10.58 -12.75
C GLY A 112 3.20 -10.32 -11.86
N MET A 113 3.00 -10.23 -10.55
CA MET A 113 4.07 -10.09 -9.55
C MET A 113 5.06 -11.25 -9.62
N ARG A 114 4.53 -12.48 -9.75
CA ARG A 114 5.34 -13.70 -9.93
C ARG A 114 6.16 -13.69 -11.21
N ARG A 115 5.61 -13.13 -12.29
CA ARG A 115 6.27 -13.01 -13.60
C ARG A 115 7.18 -11.78 -13.71
N GLY A 116 7.33 -10.99 -12.64
CA GLY A 116 8.15 -9.80 -12.65
C GLY A 116 7.59 -8.63 -13.46
N LEU A 117 6.27 -8.62 -13.73
CA LEU A 117 5.63 -7.51 -14.43
C LEU A 117 5.76 -6.22 -13.62
N ALA A 118 5.78 -5.10 -14.33
CA ALA A 118 5.93 -3.78 -13.74
C ALA A 118 4.72 -2.90 -14.01
N GLU A 119 4.34 -2.11 -13.00
CA GLU A 119 3.34 -1.05 -13.09
C GLU A 119 3.95 0.29 -12.67
N LYS A 120 3.16 1.35 -12.78
CA LYS A 120 3.55 2.70 -12.41
C LYS A 120 2.67 3.24 -11.29
N GLY A 121 3.29 4.10 -10.49
CA GLY A 121 2.65 4.88 -9.45
C GLY A 121 2.97 6.36 -9.62
N THR A 122 2.11 7.21 -9.08
CA THR A 122 2.34 8.66 -9.05
C THR A 122 2.00 9.24 -7.70
N LEU A 123 2.84 10.15 -7.22
CA LEU A 123 2.57 11.00 -6.07
C LEU A 123 2.53 12.44 -6.57
N THR A 124 1.46 13.15 -6.24
CA THR A 124 1.33 14.58 -6.54
C THR A 124 1.24 15.33 -5.23
N LEU A 125 2.23 16.18 -4.97
CA LEU A 125 2.27 17.09 -3.84
C LEU A 125 2.00 18.50 -4.37
N SER A 126 0.94 19.13 -3.89
CA SER A 126 0.66 20.55 -4.12
C SER A 126 0.87 21.31 -2.83
N MET A 127 1.70 22.33 -2.85
CA MET A 127 1.99 23.17 -1.68
C MET A 127 1.60 24.60 -1.98
N THR A 128 0.78 25.19 -1.14
CA THR A 128 0.47 26.62 -1.14
C THR A 128 1.35 27.30 -0.12
N LEU A 129 2.12 28.28 -0.55
CA LEU A 129 3.05 29.03 0.27
C LEU A 129 2.40 30.31 0.84
N PRO A 130 2.91 30.86 1.95
CA PRO A 130 2.56 32.21 2.35
C PRO A 130 2.99 33.23 1.26
N ALA A 131 2.30 34.37 1.23
CA ALA A 131 2.36 35.28 0.07
C ALA A 131 3.75 35.89 -0.14
N ARG A 132 4.50 36.10 0.94
CA ARG A 132 5.85 36.67 0.92
C ARG A 132 6.82 35.71 0.22
N GLU A 133 6.78 34.44 0.59
CA GLU A 133 7.61 33.35 0.08
C GLU A 133 7.23 33.03 -1.36
N ALA A 134 5.94 32.99 -1.67
CA ALA A 134 5.44 32.76 -3.02
C ALA A 134 6.00 33.77 -4.03
N ARG A 135 6.00 35.07 -3.69
CA ARG A 135 6.57 36.14 -4.55
C ARG A 135 8.05 35.93 -4.83
N VAL A 136 8.78 35.38 -3.87
CA VAL A 136 10.22 35.11 -4.01
C VAL A 136 10.46 33.87 -4.86
N LEU A 137 9.75 32.77 -4.58
CA LEU A 137 10.08 31.42 -5.07
C LEU A 137 9.32 30.99 -6.34
N LEU A 138 8.09 31.49 -6.55
CA LEU A 138 7.18 31.00 -7.58
C LEU A 138 7.10 31.92 -8.80
N LYS A 139 6.74 31.36 -9.96
CA LYS A 139 6.56 32.15 -11.18
C LYS A 139 5.29 32.99 -11.14
N SER A 140 4.23 32.45 -10.57
CA SER A 140 2.91 33.08 -10.47
C SER A 140 2.12 32.48 -9.30
N GLY A 141 1.09 33.17 -8.81
CA GLY A 141 0.22 32.65 -7.75
C GLY A 141 0.97 32.25 -6.48
N ARG A 142 0.43 31.26 -5.74
CA ARG A 142 0.96 30.82 -4.44
C ARG A 142 1.22 29.32 -4.33
N THR A 143 0.94 28.55 -5.39
CA THR A 143 0.97 27.09 -5.32
C THR A 143 2.09 26.51 -6.19
N MET A 144 2.95 25.68 -5.63
CA MET A 144 3.83 24.81 -6.40
C MET A 144 3.27 23.39 -6.44
N THR A 145 3.57 22.67 -7.52
CA THR A 145 3.19 21.25 -7.63
C THR A 145 4.41 20.42 -8.00
N THR A 146 4.67 19.41 -7.17
CA THR A 146 5.66 18.36 -7.40
C THR A 146 4.93 17.08 -7.77
N LYS A 147 5.29 16.50 -8.91
CA LYS A 147 4.79 15.20 -9.37
C LYS A 147 5.95 14.21 -9.41
N ALA A 148 5.88 13.18 -8.58
CA ALA A 148 6.80 12.05 -8.58
C ALA A 148 6.17 10.84 -9.26
N THR A 149 6.99 10.06 -9.97
CA THR A 149 6.59 8.80 -10.59
C THR A 149 7.43 7.68 -10.01
N PHE A 150 6.76 6.58 -9.70
CA PHE A 150 7.35 5.37 -9.15
C PHE A 150 7.12 4.20 -10.10
N ARG A 151 8.04 3.23 -10.07
CA ARG A 151 7.89 1.91 -10.71
C ARG A 151 7.61 0.89 -9.61
N ILE A 152 6.65 0.02 -9.87
CA ILE A 152 6.27 -1.08 -8.98
C ILE A 152 6.57 -2.37 -9.75
N LYS A 153 7.68 -3.05 -9.42
CA LYS A 153 8.14 -4.25 -10.12
C LYS A 153 7.87 -5.49 -9.28
N GLY A 154 7.31 -6.53 -9.88
CA GLY A 154 7.24 -7.86 -9.27
C GLY A 154 8.63 -8.48 -9.05
N LEU A 155 8.82 -9.14 -7.92
CA LEU A 155 10.07 -9.83 -7.56
C LEU A 155 9.96 -11.34 -7.59
N GLY A 156 8.86 -11.88 -8.11
CA GLY A 156 8.59 -13.31 -8.07
C GLY A 156 7.84 -13.72 -6.81
N GLN A 157 7.96 -14.99 -6.47
CA GLN A 157 7.40 -15.59 -5.27
C GLN A 157 8.45 -16.45 -4.60
N ARG A 158 8.55 -16.36 -3.28
CA ARG A 158 9.47 -17.17 -2.46
C ARG A 158 8.82 -17.55 -1.14
N GLN A 159 9.40 -18.54 -0.46
CA GLN A 159 9.14 -18.77 0.96
C GLN A 159 9.90 -17.71 1.74
N ILE A 160 9.24 -17.06 2.69
CA ILE A 160 9.88 -16.14 3.62
C ILE A 160 9.52 -16.52 5.06
N PRO A 161 10.46 -16.40 6.00
CA PRO A 161 10.15 -16.51 7.42
C PRO A 161 9.22 -15.36 7.82
N LEU A 162 8.25 -15.68 8.66
CA LEU A 162 7.53 -14.68 9.44
C LEU A 162 8.41 -14.19 10.59
N ALA A 163 8.12 -12.97 11.05
CA ALA A 163 8.67 -12.43 12.29
C ALA A 163 7.94 -12.99 13.52
N ASP A 164 7.67 -14.29 13.55
CA ASP A 164 7.18 -15.00 14.73
C ASP A 164 8.30 -15.85 15.34
N ASP A 165 8.16 -16.22 16.61
CA ASP A 165 9.22 -16.92 17.37
C ASP A 165 9.54 -18.29 16.74
N ASP A 166 8.54 -18.94 16.14
CA ASP A 166 8.64 -20.23 15.45
C ASP A 166 9.24 -20.12 14.03
N ARG A 167 9.50 -18.89 13.54
CA ARG A 167 10.01 -18.59 12.19
C ARG A 167 9.25 -19.28 11.07
N THR A 168 7.93 -19.32 11.20
CA THR A 168 7.02 -20.00 10.27
C THR A 168 7.28 -19.54 8.83
N GLN A 169 7.39 -20.48 7.89
CA GLN A 169 7.61 -20.16 6.48
C GLN A 169 6.28 -19.92 5.75
N VAL A 170 6.19 -18.81 5.02
CA VAL A 170 5.02 -18.50 4.18
C VAL A 170 5.40 -18.16 2.76
N ARG A 171 4.53 -18.58 1.83
CA ARG A 171 4.71 -18.31 0.41
C ARG A 171 4.16 -16.92 0.06
N ALA A 172 5.05 -15.97 -0.22
CA ALA A 172 4.70 -14.58 -0.48
C ALA A 172 5.10 -14.14 -1.89
N VAL A 173 4.36 -13.18 -2.46
CA VAL A 173 4.75 -12.48 -3.71
C VAL A 173 5.49 -11.21 -3.35
N GLY A 174 6.60 -10.94 -4.03
CA GLY A 174 7.45 -9.79 -3.74
C GLY A 174 7.22 -8.62 -4.69
N MET A 175 7.44 -7.41 -4.19
CA MET A 175 7.39 -6.17 -4.96
C MET A 175 8.57 -5.27 -4.63
N LYS A 176 9.06 -4.52 -5.61
CA LYS A 176 9.96 -3.38 -5.40
C LYS A 176 9.29 -2.12 -5.89
N LEU A 177 9.04 -1.19 -4.97
CA LEU A 177 8.68 0.19 -5.26
C LEU A 177 9.97 0.98 -5.42
N ALA A 178 10.13 1.69 -6.53
CA ALA A 178 11.30 2.50 -6.80
C ALA A 178 10.93 3.83 -7.44
N PHE A 179 11.44 4.91 -6.86
CA PHE A 179 11.37 6.25 -7.42
C PHE A 179 12.05 6.29 -8.79
N ALA A 180 11.32 6.76 -9.80
CA ALA A 180 11.84 6.86 -11.16
C ALA A 180 12.18 8.30 -11.52
N SER A 181 11.28 9.24 -11.25
CA SER A 181 11.45 10.62 -11.68
C SER A 181 10.56 11.59 -10.91
N MET A 182 10.95 12.86 -10.87
CA MET A 182 10.12 13.94 -10.38
C MET A 182 10.15 15.15 -11.31
N THR A 183 9.04 15.88 -11.33
CA THR A 183 8.90 17.19 -11.97
C THR A 183 8.33 18.18 -10.97
N ILE A 184 8.85 19.40 -10.96
CA ILE A 184 8.35 20.50 -10.13
C ILE A 184 7.88 21.60 -11.06
N SER A 185 6.71 22.16 -10.79
CA SER A 185 6.05 23.17 -11.60
C SER A 185 5.76 24.43 -10.80
N ASN A 186 5.58 25.55 -11.52
CA ASN A 186 5.37 26.89 -10.98
C ASN A 186 6.48 27.46 -10.07
N VAL A 187 7.68 26.88 -10.11
CA VAL A 187 8.86 27.38 -9.39
C VAL A 187 9.78 28.17 -10.33
N LYS A 188 10.35 29.30 -9.89
CA LYS A 188 11.32 30.05 -10.70
C LYS A 188 12.55 29.19 -10.99
N LYS A 189 13.06 29.24 -12.22
CA LYS A 189 14.10 28.32 -12.73
C LYS A 189 15.31 28.20 -11.79
N ARG A 190 15.75 29.31 -11.19
CA ARG A 190 16.89 29.36 -10.25
C ARG A 190 16.72 28.50 -8.98
N TYR A 191 15.49 28.21 -8.55
CA TYR A 191 15.22 27.42 -7.34
C TYR A 191 14.89 25.96 -7.62
N VAL A 192 14.67 25.57 -8.88
CA VAL A 192 14.22 24.21 -9.22
C VAL A 192 15.22 23.15 -8.77
N ALA A 193 16.52 23.41 -8.91
CA ALA A 193 17.57 22.47 -8.49
C ALA A 193 17.58 22.27 -6.97
N ALA A 194 17.46 23.37 -6.19
CA ALA A 194 17.40 23.32 -4.74
C ALA A 194 16.21 22.49 -4.25
N PHE A 195 15.00 22.78 -4.73
CA PHE A 195 13.82 22.00 -4.37
C PHE A 195 13.94 20.52 -4.76
N LYS A 196 14.50 20.21 -5.94
CA LYS A 196 14.74 18.81 -6.32
C LYS A 196 15.72 18.13 -5.37
N SER A 197 16.76 18.82 -4.92
CA SER A 197 17.73 18.28 -3.95
C SER A 197 17.09 18.00 -2.60
N GLU A 198 16.15 18.84 -2.17
CA GLU A 198 15.44 18.71 -0.89
C GLU A 198 14.40 17.59 -0.91
N PHE A 199 13.57 17.52 -1.95
CA PHE A 199 12.49 16.52 -2.03
C PHE A 199 12.97 15.13 -2.48
N ARG A 200 14.07 15.03 -3.22
CA ARG A 200 14.51 13.74 -3.78
C ARG A 200 14.86 12.70 -2.71
N PRO A 201 15.58 13.03 -1.62
CA PRO A 201 15.80 12.10 -0.50
C PRO A 201 14.48 11.58 0.08
N THR A 202 13.52 12.46 0.40
CA THR A 202 12.19 12.06 0.90
C THR A 202 11.43 11.19 -0.11
N LEU A 203 11.52 11.47 -1.41
CA LEU A 203 10.88 10.63 -2.42
C LEU A 203 11.58 9.27 -2.59
N LYS A 204 12.89 9.21 -2.33
CA LYS A 204 13.65 7.96 -2.33
C LYS A 204 13.40 7.12 -1.08
N SER A 205 13.09 7.72 0.07
CA SER A 205 12.74 6.92 1.27
C SER A 205 11.46 6.10 1.09
N PHE A 206 10.62 6.41 0.11
CA PHE A 206 9.52 5.52 -0.30
C PHE A 206 9.98 4.29 -1.08
N ASN A 207 11.25 4.19 -1.49
CA ASN A 207 11.77 2.98 -2.11
C ASN A 207 11.71 1.87 -1.08
N ARG A 208 11.02 0.79 -1.45
CA ARG A 208 10.86 -0.34 -0.56
C ARG A 208 10.71 -1.62 -1.33
N THR A 209 11.27 -2.69 -0.77
CA THR A 209 10.98 -4.05 -1.21
C THR A 209 10.02 -4.68 -0.22
N SER A 210 8.85 -5.14 -0.66
CA SER A 210 7.84 -5.72 0.24
C SER A 210 7.42 -7.11 -0.20
N TRP A 211 7.04 -7.96 0.76
CA TRP A 211 6.54 -9.31 0.51
C TRP A 211 5.16 -9.50 1.11
N ILE A 212 4.21 -9.99 0.30
CA ILE A 212 2.80 -10.08 0.65
C ILE A 212 2.32 -11.54 0.54
N ALA A 213 1.76 -12.07 1.63
CA ALA A 213 1.20 -13.43 1.67
C ALA A 213 -0.34 -13.44 1.54
N PRO A 214 -0.92 -14.48 0.94
CA PRO A 214 -2.38 -14.66 0.88
C PRO A 214 -3.02 -14.69 2.28
N ARG A 215 -4.29 -14.27 2.36
CA ARG A 215 -5.16 -14.26 3.57
C ARG A 215 -4.68 -13.43 4.77
N ARG A 216 -3.44 -12.96 4.78
CA ARG A 216 -2.90 -12.11 5.84
C ARG A 216 -3.19 -10.62 5.60
N GLY A 217 -3.34 -10.20 4.35
CA GLY A 217 -3.59 -8.81 3.94
C GLY A 217 -2.44 -8.25 3.11
N VAL A 218 -2.35 -6.91 3.05
CA VAL A 218 -1.10 -6.19 2.75
C VAL A 218 -0.24 -6.24 4.01
N VAL A 219 0.09 -7.44 4.48
CA VAL A 219 1.05 -7.58 5.56
C VAL A 219 2.41 -7.52 4.90
N LEU A 220 3.14 -6.46 5.21
CA LEU A 220 4.53 -6.30 4.83
C LEU A 220 5.32 -7.30 5.69
N LEU A 221 5.55 -8.50 5.16
CA LEU A 221 6.23 -9.53 5.95
C LEU A 221 7.69 -9.19 6.22
N LYS A 222 8.27 -8.37 5.33
CA LYS A 222 9.62 -7.83 5.40
C LYS A 222 9.67 -6.67 4.42
N ALA A 223 9.95 -5.47 4.91
CA ALA A 223 10.30 -4.32 4.08
C ALA A 223 11.80 -4.05 4.20
N LEU A 224 12.45 -3.79 3.07
CA LEU A 224 13.82 -3.27 3.04
C LEU A 224 13.79 -1.89 2.42
N ASP A 225 14.36 -0.91 3.11
CA ASP A 225 14.59 0.44 2.56
C ASP A 225 15.78 0.44 1.58
N ASP A 226 16.20 1.63 1.13
CA ASP A 226 17.33 1.77 0.21
C ASP A 226 18.70 1.46 0.86
N ASP A 227 18.82 1.60 2.18
CA ASP A 227 20.04 1.32 2.95
C ASP A 227 20.12 -0.15 3.41
N GLY A 228 19.06 -0.94 3.12
CA GLY A 228 18.97 -2.35 3.45
C GLY A 228 18.54 -2.61 4.89
N LEU A 229 18.06 -1.58 5.60
CA LEU A 229 17.45 -1.72 6.90
C LEU A 229 16.12 -2.45 6.77
N GLU A 230 15.81 -3.25 7.78
CA GLU A 230 14.65 -4.14 7.77
C GLU A 230 13.54 -3.61 8.68
N GLU A 231 12.35 -3.45 8.11
CA GLU A 231 11.10 -3.34 8.85
C GLU A 231 10.40 -4.70 8.78
N THR A 232 9.96 -5.18 9.93
CA THR A 232 9.26 -6.46 10.04
C THR A 232 7.89 -6.28 10.64
N THR A 233 6.87 -6.91 10.04
CA THR A 233 5.53 -6.99 10.62
C THR A 233 5.22 -8.40 11.12
N ARG A 234 5.03 -8.55 12.43
CA ARG A 234 4.50 -9.77 13.06
C ARG A 234 2.99 -9.65 13.21
N GLN A 235 2.24 -10.62 12.72
CA GLN A 235 0.78 -10.67 12.98
C GLN A 235 0.53 -11.35 14.33
N ILE A 236 0.00 -10.60 15.30
CA ILE A 236 -0.32 -11.10 16.64
C ILE A 236 -1.59 -11.97 16.60
N GLY A 237 -2.60 -11.55 15.82
CA GLY A 237 -3.84 -12.28 15.69
C GLY A 237 -4.82 -11.66 14.71
N CYS A 238 -5.80 -12.44 14.25
CA CYS A 238 -6.94 -11.98 13.46
C CYS A 238 -8.21 -12.57 14.05
N ARG A 239 -9.16 -11.72 14.43
CA ARG A 239 -10.44 -12.11 15.03
C ARG A 239 -11.59 -11.24 14.52
#